data_AF-A0A1F6G444-F1
#
_entry.id   AF-A0A1F6G444-F1
#
_cell.length_a   1.000
_cell.length_b   1.000
_cell.length_c   1.000
_cell.angle_alpha   90.00
_cell.angle_beta   90.00
_cell.angle_gamma   90.00
#
_symmetry.space_group_name_H-M   'P 1'
#
loop_
_entity.id
_entity.type
_entity.pdbx_description
1 polymer ?
#
loop_
_entity_poly.entity_id
_entity_poly.type
_entity_poly.pdbx_seq_one_letter_code
_entity_poly.pdbx_strand_id
1 'polypeptide(L)'
;MVKNSKKTAAIKTQYGLFTAVFEPETDMGGYVVTAPKVQGAVSWGKNLAQAKKMIAECIEGAIEARIISEAVKEGNVRFTAGAKRIPSFA
;
A
#
# COMPACT_ATOMS: atom_id res chain seq x y z
N MET A 1 -15.18 26.88 3.44
CA MET A 1 -15.12 25.62 2.68
C MET A 1 -13.70 25.46 2.12
N VAL A 2 -12.87 24.62 2.75
CA VAL A 2 -11.53 24.33 2.23
C VAL A 2 -11.70 23.44 0.99
N LYS A 3 -11.28 23.93 -0.18
CA LYS A 3 -11.22 23.13 -1.41
C LYS A 3 -10.11 22.09 -1.24
N ASN A 4 -10.43 20.92 -0.67
CA ASN A 4 -9.52 19.78 -0.63
C ASN A 4 -9.33 19.26 -2.07
N SER A 5 -8.29 19.74 -2.75
CA SER A 5 -7.94 19.26 -4.09
C SER A 5 -7.26 17.89 -3.95
N LYS A 6 -7.98 16.84 -4.37
CA LYS A 6 -7.38 15.52 -4.56
C LYS A 6 -6.26 15.65 -5.59
N LYS A 7 -5.07 15.17 -5.27
CA LYS A 7 -3.93 15.14 -6.18
C LYS A 7 -3.69 13.71 -6.62
N THR A 8 -3.39 13.51 -7.89
CA THR A 8 -2.98 12.20 -8.40
C THR A 8 -1.51 12.26 -8.81
N ALA A 9 -0.77 11.17 -8.58
CA ALA A 9 0.59 11.03 -9.07
C ALA A 9 0.87 9.58 -9.46
N ALA A 10 1.74 9.40 -10.45
CA ALA A 10 2.31 8.10 -10.75
C ALA A 10 3.45 7.80 -9.77
N ILE A 11 3.40 6.63 -9.14
CA ILE A 11 4.39 6.11 -8.20
C ILE A 11 5.12 4.97 -8.88
N LYS A 12 6.44 5.12 -8.99
CA LYS A 12 7.32 4.07 -9.49
C LYS A 12 7.68 3.14 -8.32
N THR A 13 7.45 1.86 -8.54
CA THR A 13 7.80 0.76 -7.61
C THR A 13 8.70 -0.24 -8.34
N GLN A 14 9.19 -1.25 -7.61
CA GLN A 14 9.89 -2.40 -8.19
C GLN A 14 9.00 -3.23 -9.13
N TYR A 15 7.68 -3.15 -8.99
CA TYR A 15 6.69 -3.92 -9.77
C TYR A 15 5.99 -3.09 -10.86
N GLY A 16 6.47 -1.87 -11.12
CA GLY A 16 5.94 -1.00 -12.18
C GLY A 16 5.39 0.33 -11.67
N LEU A 17 4.58 0.98 -12.51
CA LEU A 17 3.99 2.30 -12.25
C LEU A 17 2.54 2.16 -11.77
N PHE A 18 2.24 2.76 -10.62
CA PHE A 18 0.92 2.76 -10.00
C PHE A 18 0.40 4.18 -9.82
N THR A 19 -0.87 4.41 -10.12
CA THR A 19 -1.53 5.69 -9.83
C THR A 19 -1.92 5.73 -8.35
N ALA A 20 -1.45 6.75 -7.64
CA ALA A 20 -1.84 7.03 -6.27
C ALA A 20 -2.64 8.34 -6.17
N VAL A 21 -3.64 8.34 -5.28
CA VAL A 21 -4.51 9.48 -4.96
C VAL A 21 -4.10 10.01 -3.59
N PHE A 22 -3.82 11.30 -3.51
CA PHE A 22 -3.40 12.01 -2.31
C PHE A 22 -4.51 12.95 -1.88
N GLU A 23 -4.94 12.78 -0.64
CA GLU A 23 -5.97 13.60 0.00
C GLU A 23 -5.34 14.26 1.23
N PRO A 24 -5.49 15.58 1.41
CA PRO A 24 -4.97 16.24 2.61
C PRO A 24 -5.71 15.71 3.85
N GLU A 25 -4.93 15.33 4.86
CA GLU A 25 -5.44 14.86 6.15
C GLU A 25 -5.70 16.07 7.05
N THR A 26 -6.94 16.27 7.48
CA THR A 26 -7.35 17.47 8.24
C THR A 26 -6.98 17.39 9.71
N ASP A 27 -6.98 16.18 10.28
CA ASP A 27 -6.91 16.02 11.74
C ASP A 27 -5.46 15.99 12.22
N MET A 28 -4.61 15.22 11.52
CA MET A 28 -3.18 15.09 11.83
C MET A 28 -2.29 15.98 10.95
N GLY A 29 -2.86 16.61 9.91
CA GLY A 29 -2.09 17.24 8.84
C GLY A 29 -1.42 16.20 7.92
N GLY A 30 -0.76 16.70 6.86
CA GLY A 30 -0.12 15.83 5.87
C GLY A 30 -1.10 15.33 4.82
N TYR A 31 -0.86 14.11 4.32
CA TYR A 31 -1.61 13.52 3.22
C TYR A 31 -1.87 12.04 3.49
N VAL A 32 -3.15 11.65 3.45
CA VAL A 32 -3.55 10.26 3.22
C VAL A 32 -3.31 9.96 1.75
N VAL A 33 -2.79 8.77 1.47
CA VAL A 33 -2.49 8.33 0.11
C VAL A 33 -3.02 6.92 -0.10
N THR A 34 -3.68 6.71 -1.23
CA THR A 34 -4.26 5.42 -1.61
C THR A 34 -3.83 5.03 -3.01
N ALA A 35 -3.65 3.73 -3.27
CA ALA A 35 -3.38 3.19 -4.59
C ALA A 35 -4.54 2.29 -5.04
N PRO A 36 -5.55 2.82 -5.76
CA PRO A 36 -6.83 2.12 -5.99
C PRO A 36 -6.72 0.76 -6.70
N LYS A 37 -5.65 0.55 -7.47
CA LYS A 37 -5.39 -0.71 -8.19
C LYS A 37 -4.72 -1.79 -7.34
N VAL A 38 -4.33 -1.46 -6.11
CA VAL A 38 -3.70 -2.38 -5.15
C VAL A 38 -4.58 -2.43 -3.92
N GLN A 39 -5.30 -3.55 -3.75
CA GLN A 39 -6.26 -3.70 -2.66
C GLN A 39 -5.60 -3.51 -1.30
N GLY A 40 -6.19 -2.66 -0.45
CA GLY A 40 -5.69 -2.38 0.89
C GLY A 40 -4.47 -1.46 0.95
N ALA A 41 -3.94 -0.99 -0.19
CA ALA A 41 -2.80 -0.08 -0.20
C ALA A 41 -3.22 1.34 0.17
N VAL A 42 -3.18 1.62 1.48
CA VAL A 42 -3.47 2.91 2.10
C VAL A 42 -2.31 3.26 3.03
N SER A 43 -1.84 4.49 2.94
CA SER A 43 -0.78 4.99 3.81
C SER A 43 -0.95 6.48 4.09
N TRP A 44 -0.02 7.06 4.86
CA TRP A 44 -0.01 8.47 5.22
C TRP A 44 1.42 9.01 5.25
N GLY A 45 1.57 10.31 4.99
CA GLY A 45 2.83 11.01 5.21
C GLY A 45 2.64 12.47 5.57
N LYS A 46 3.56 13.02 6.38
CA LYS A 46 3.50 14.41 6.86
C LYS A 46 3.59 15.46 5.75
N ASN A 47 4.07 15.06 4.57
CA ASN A 47 4.13 15.88 3.36
C ASN A 47 4.04 14.97 2.12
N LEU A 48 3.89 15.57 0.94
CA LEU A 48 3.75 14.83 -0.33
C LEU A 48 4.94 13.91 -0.62
N ALA A 49 6.17 14.32 -0.30
CA ALA A 49 7.35 13.51 -0.55
C ALA A 49 7.37 12.25 0.32
N GLN A 50 7.04 12.38 1.61
CA GLN A 50 6.90 11.24 2.51
C GLN A 50 5.74 10.35 2.08
N ALA A 51 4.57 10.91 1.78
CA ALA A 51 3.41 10.13 1.36
C ALA A 51 3.72 9.30 0.09
N LYS A 52 4.45 9.86 -0.87
CA LYS A 52 4.92 9.12 -2.06
C LYS A 52 5.83 7.94 -1.71
N LYS A 53 6.75 8.12 -0.76
CA LYS A 53 7.62 7.03 -0.30
C LYS A 53 6.82 5.93 0.41
N MET A 54 5.93 6.33 1.32
CA MET A 54 5.15 5.39 2.12
C MET A 54 4.16 4.57 1.28
N ILE A 55 3.51 5.18 0.28
CA ILE A 55 2.64 4.41 -0.61
C ILE A 55 3.42 3.46 -1.52
N ALA A 56 4.64 3.81 -1.94
CA ALA A 56 5.46 2.90 -2.74
C ALA A 56 5.81 1.63 -1.96
N GLU A 57 6.29 1.79 -0.72
CA GLU A 57 6.58 0.67 0.19
C GLU A 57 5.32 -0.17 0.49
N CYS A 58 4.18 0.48 0.68
CA CYS A 58 2.90 -0.19 0.92
C CYS A 58 2.44 -1.02 -0.29
N ILE A 59 2.58 -0.49 -1.50
CA ILE A 59 2.27 -1.21 -2.75
C ILE A 59 3.17 -2.44 -2.89
N GLU A 60 4.48 -2.27 -2.71
CA GLU A 60 5.46 -3.35 -2.82
C GLU A 60 5.16 -4.47 -1.82
N GLY A 61 4.98 -4.11 -0.54
CA GLY A 61 4.65 -5.08 0.50
C GLY A 61 3.32 -5.80 0.28
N ALA A 62 2.30 -5.12 -0.25
CA ALA A 62 1.02 -5.75 -0.57
C ALA A 62 1.14 -6.80 -1.70
N ILE A 63 1.92 -6.50 -2.74
CA ILE A 63 2.19 -7.42 -3.85
C ILE A 63 2.99 -8.63 -3.34
N GLU A 64 4.06 -8.39 -2.59
CA GLU A 64 4.91 -9.44 -2.02
C GLU A 64 4.12 -10.36 -1.08
N ALA A 65 3.33 -9.79 -0.18
CA ALA A 65 2.51 -10.57 0.75
C ALA A 65 1.50 -11.46 0.01
N ARG A 66 0.93 -10.96 -1.10
CA ARG A 66 0.03 -11.74 -1.95
C ARG A 66 0.76 -12.92 -2.60
N ILE A 67 1.93 -12.67 -3.21
CA ILE A 67 2.75 -13.72 -3.84
C ILE A 67 3.11 -14.80 -2.83
N ILE A 68 3.53 -14.42 -1.62
CA ILE A 68 3.85 -15.37 -0.55
C ILE A 68 2.59 -16.15 -0.15
N SER A 69 1.45 -15.50 0.02
CA SER A 69 0.19 -16.16 0.37
C SER A 69 -0.23 -17.20 -0.67
N GLU A 70 -0.11 -16.87 -1.96
CA GLU A 70 -0.40 -17.78 -3.07
C GLU A 70 0.58 -18.96 -3.10
N ALA A 71 1.88 -18.71 -2.97
CA ALA A 71 2.90 -19.77 -2.92
C ALA A 71 2.71 -20.72 -1.72
N VAL A 72 2.23 -20.23 -0.58
CA VAL A 72 1.89 -21.08 0.58
C VAL A 72 0.67 -21.96 0.27
N LYS A 73 -0.36 -21.42 -0.40
CA LYS A 73 -1.55 -22.19 -0.79
C LYS A 73 -1.23 -23.29 -1.81
N GLU A 74 -0.29 -23.04 -2.71
CA GLU A 74 0.21 -24.01 -3.69
C GLU A 74 1.16 -25.06 -3.08
N GLY A 75 1.62 -24.85 -1.84
CA GLY A 75 2.58 -25.72 -1.17
C GLY A 75 4.03 -25.52 -1.60
N ASN A 76 4.34 -24.47 -2.38
CA ASN A 76 5.68 -24.13 -2.86
C ASN A 76 6.58 -23.59 -1.75
N VAL A 77 6.00 -22.88 -0.77
CA VAL A 77 6.70 -22.36 0.40
C VAL A 77 5.91 -22.63 1.68
N ARG A 78 6.60 -22.61 2.82
CA ARG A 78 5.98 -22.73 4.15
C ARG A 78 6.56 -21.69 5.10
N PHE A 79 5.73 -21.16 5.99
CA PHE A 79 6.22 -20.37 7.11
C PHE A 79 6.98 -21.28 8.08
N THR A 80 8.23 -20.91 8.43
CA THR A 80 9.08 -21.67 9.36
C THR A 80 8.84 -21.28 10.81
N ALA A 81 8.43 -20.03 11.07
CA ALA A 81 7.83 -19.65 12.35
C ALA A 81 6.50 -20.40 12.50
N GLY A 82 6.20 -20.93 13.68
CA GLY A 82 5.01 -21.75 13.99
C GLY A 82 3.67 -21.02 13.85
N ALA A 83 3.41 -20.44 12.68
CA ALA A 83 2.19 -19.77 12.30
C ALA A 83 1.11 -20.85 12.12
N LYS A 84 0.34 -21.09 13.18
CA LYS A 84 -0.79 -22.03 13.16
C LYS A 84 -1.90 -21.62 12.18
N ARG A 85 -1.87 -20.39 11.63
CA ARG A 85 -2.88 -19.88 10.69
C ARG A 85 -2.26 -18.95 9.66
N ILE A 86 -2.67 -19.12 8.40
CA ILE A 86 -2.38 -18.19 7.30
C ILE A 86 -3.24 -16.92 7.53
N PRO A 87 -2.66 -15.71 7.44
CA PRO A 87 -3.47 -14.49 7.50
C PRO A 87 -4.48 -14.47 6.35
N SER A 88 -5.76 -14.26 6.69
CA SER A 88 -6.86 -14.09 5.74
C SER A 88 -6.93 -12.62 5.34
N PHE A 89 -6.76 -12.33 4.05
CA PHE A 89 -6.90 -10.98 3.48
C PHE A 89 -8.25 -10.83 2.76
N ALA A 90 -9.33 -11.26 3.43
CA ALA A 90 -10.70 -11.15 2.94
C ALA A 90 -11.28 -9.76 3.23
#